data_AF-I2CQL3-F1
#
_entry.id   AF-I2CQL3-F1
#
_cell.length_a   1.000
_cell.length_b   1.000
_cell.length_c   1.000
_cell.angle_alpha   90.00
_cell.angle_beta   90.00
_cell.angle_gamma   90.00
#
_symmetry.space_group_name_H-M   'P 1'
#
loop_
_entity.id
_entity.type
_entity.pdbx_description
1 polymer ?
#
loop_
_entity_poly.entity_id
_entity_poly.type
_entity_poly.pdbx_seq_one_letter_code
_entity_poly.pdbx_strand_id
1 'polypeptide(L)' 'EEGPEAPDVRVLAIQDHEESVYAVDWSACDPFLFASLSYDGRVVVNAVPPSEKYKILL' A
#
# COMPACT_ATOMS: atom_id res chain seq x y z
N GLU A 1 -13.37 25.36 5.40
CA GLU A 1 -13.18 24.63 6.67
C GLU A 1 -12.59 23.28 6.31
N GLU A 2 -11.38 23.00 6.79
CA GLU A 2 -10.75 21.69 6.60
C GLU A 2 -11.55 20.68 7.43
N GLY A 3 -11.97 19.58 6.79
CA GLY A 3 -12.65 18.48 7.49
C GLY A 3 -11.74 17.87 8.55
N PRO A 4 -12.29 17.04 9.47
CA PRO A 4 -11.49 16.38 10.48
C PRO A 4 -10.37 15.56 9.81
N GLU A 5 -9.13 15.84 10.20
CA GLU A 5 -7.96 15.11 9.72
C GLU A 5 -8.08 13.65 10.14
N ALA A 6 -8.00 12.74 9.16
CA ALA A 6 -8.08 11.31 9.44
C ALA A 6 -6.87 10.89 10.31
N PRO A 7 -7.07 10.01 11.30
CA PRO A 7 -5.96 9.58 12.16
C PRO A 7 -4.92 8.81 11.33
N ASP A 8 -3.64 9.09 11.56
CA ASP A 8 -2.53 8.34 10.97
C ASP A 8 -2.48 6.93 11.60
N VAL A 9 -2.90 5.93 10.84
CA VAL A 9 -3.03 4.54 11.30
C VAL A 9 -2.40 3.56 10.32
N ARG A 10 -1.74 2.52 10.85
CA ARG A 10 -1.21 1.44 10.02
C ARG A 10 -2.35 0.59 9.46
N VAL A 11 -2.56 0.67 8.15
CA VAL A 11 -3.56 -0.12 7.41
C VAL A 11 -3.16 -1.59 7.26
N LEU A 12 -1.93 -1.84 6.81
CA LEU A 12 -1.43 -3.18 6.49
C LEU A 12 0.08 -3.25 6.79
N ALA A 13 0.55 -4.43 7.21
CA ALA A 13 1.97 -4.75 7.30
C ALA A 13 2.25 -5.97 6.42
N ILE A 14 3.17 -5.83 5.48
CA ILE A 14 3.57 -6.89 4.53
C ILE A 14 4.95 -7.39 4.94
N GLN A 15 5.11 -8.70 5.06
CA GLN A 15 6.35 -9.34 5.53
C GLN A 15 6.90 -10.35 4.53
N ASP A 16 6.53 -10.21 3.25
CA ASP A 16 6.87 -11.19 2.20
C ASP A 16 8.30 -11.05 1.67
N HIS A 17 8.98 -9.94 1.98
CA HIS A 17 10.37 -9.71 1.62
C HIS A 17 11.29 -10.27 2.69
N GLU A 18 12.24 -11.10 2.27
CA GLU A 18 13.28 -11.67 3.13
C GLU A 18 14.42 -10.68 3.37
N GLU A 19 14.53 -9.68 2.48
CA GLU A 19 15.54 -8.62 2.51
C GLU A 19 14.90 -7.23 2.54
N SER A 20 15.74 -6.21 2.72
CA SER A 20 15.27 -4.82 2.80
C SER A 20 14.60 -4.35 1.50
N VAL A 21 13.50 -3.61 1.64
CA VAL A 21 12.76 -3.00 0.52
C VAL A 21 13.41 -1.66 0.12
N TYR A 22 13.73 -1.49 -1.16
CA TYR A 22 14.41 -0.30 -1.68
C TYR A 22 13.51 0.60 -2.53
N ALA A 23 12.47 0.04 -3.14
CA ALA A 23 11.53 0.81 -3.94
C ALA A 23 10.10 0.32 -3.76
N VAL A 24 9.18 1.26 -3.92
CA VAL A 24 7.74 1.02 -3.99
C VAL A 24 7.18 1.91 -5.09
N ASP A 25 6.22 1.38 -5.86
CA ASP A 25 5.51 2.16 -6.86
C ASP A 25 4.03 1.77 -6.93
N TRP A 26 3.18 2.76 -7.12
CA TRP A 26 1.73 2.56 -7.23
C TRP A 26 1.36 2.27 -8.68
N SER A 27 0.37 1.41 -8.88
CA SER A 27 -0.13 1.14 -10.21
C SER A 27 -0.76 2.39 -10.82
N ALA A 28 -0.41 2.69 -12.07
CA ALA A 28 -0.99 3.78 -12.84
C ALA A 28 -2.45 3.50 -13.27
N CYS A 29 -2.90 2.25 -13.21
CA CYS A 29 -4.24 1.86 -13.66
C CYS A 29 -5.17 1.37 -12.52
N ASP A 30 -4.64 1.04 -11.35
CA ASP A 30 -5.43 0.64 -10.18
C ASP A 30 -4.85 1.30 -8.91
N PRO A 31 -5.56 2.27 -8.31
CA PRO A 31 -5.07 2.99 -7.13
C PRO A 31 -4.97 2.12 -5.87
N PHE A 32 -5.42 0.86 -5.92
CA PHE A 32 -5.35 -0.07 -4.80
C PHE A 32 -4.29 -1.16 -4.98
N LEU A 33 -3.47 -1.06 -6.04
CA LEU A 33 -2.35 -1.96 -6.28
C LEU A 33 -1.03 -1.18 -6.22
N PHE A 34 -0.02 -1.82 -5.64
CA PHE A 34 1.34 -1.31 -5.64
C PHE A 34 2.34 -2.47 -5.69
N ALA A 35 3.53 -2.19 -6.23
CA ALA A 35 4.64 -3.12 -6.27
C ALA A 35 5.73 -2.67 -5.29
N SER A 36 6.42 -3.63 -4.66
CA SER A 36 7.61 -3.37 -3.84
C SER A 36 8.78 -4.23 -4.33
N LEU A 37 9.98 -3.63 -4.34
CA LEU A 37 11.23 -4.25 -4.80
C LEU A 37 12.21 -4.38 -3.62
N SER A 38 12.68 -5.60 -3.40
CA SER A 38 13.70 -5.93 -2.41
C SER A 38 15.11 -5.98 -3.01
N TYR A 39 16.13 -5.89 -2.16
CA TYR A 39 17.55 -5.96 -2.52
C TYR A 39 17.94 -7.24 -3.29
N ASP A 40 17.33 -8.36 -2.94
CA ASP A 40 17.51 -9.66 -3.60
C ASP A 40 16.88 -9.72 -5.01
N GLY A 41 16.27 -8.64 -5.47
CA GLY A 41 15.60 -8.53 -6.76
C GLY A 41 14.16 -9.06 -6.76
N ARG A 42 13.62 -9.46 -5.60
CA ARG A 42 12.23 -9.92 -5.50
C ARG A 42 11.27 -8.75 -5.66
N VAL A 43 10.29 -8.92 -6.54
CA VAL A 43 9.18 -7.98 -6.73
C VAL A 43 7.90 -8.64 -6.23
N VAL A 44 7.17 -7.94 -5.35
CA VAL A 44 5.87 -8.39 -4.83
C VAL A 44 4.81 -7.36 -5.15
N VAL A 45 3.70 -7.81 -5.75
CA VAL A 45 2.52 -6.97 -6.01
C VAL A 45 1.53 -7.16 -4.88
N ASN A 46 1.13 -6.05 -4.26
CA ASN A 46 0.27 -6.02 -3.09
C ASN A 46 -1.01 -5.24 -3.39
N ALA A 47 -2.08 -5.59 -2.68
CA ALA A 47 -3.38 -4.95 -2.78
C ALA A 47 -3.81 -4.34 -1.46
N VAL A 48 -4.34 -3.12 -1.50
CA VAL A 48 -4.98 -2.48 -0.35
C VAL A 48 -6.24 -3.26 0.04
N PRO A 49 -6.47 -3.54 1.35
CA PRO A 49 -7.65 -4.25 1.80
C PRO A 49 -8.96 -3.62 1.31
N PRO A 50 -9.95 -4.42 0.86
CA PRO A 50 -11.26 -3.91 0.43
C PRO A 50 -11.96 -3.00 1.46
N SER A 51 -11.73 -3.23 2.76
CA SER A 51 -12.27 -2.42 3.86
C SER A 51 -11.89 -0.95 3.76
N GLU A 52 -10.67 -0.64 3.31
CA GLU A 52 -10.22 0.75 3.12
C GLU A 52 -10.85 1.37 1.88
N LYS A 53 -11.09 0.58 0.83
CA LYS A 53 -11.76 1.05 -0.39
C LYS A 53 -13.16 1.57 -0.09
N TYR A 54 -13.87 0.95 0.85
CA TYR A 54 -15.22 1.39 1.22
C TYR A 54 -15.25 2.69 2.03
N LYS A 55 -14.17 3.06 2.73
CA LYS A 55 -14.10 4.29 3.53
C LYS A 55 -14.08 5.57 2.70
N ILE A 56 -13.70 5.49 1.42
CA ILE A 56 -13.67 6.64 0.50
C ILE A 56 -14.95 6.78 -0.33
N LEU A 57 -15.83 5.78 -0.30
CA LEU A 57 -17.08 5.76 -1.08
C LEU A 57 -18.30 6.18 -0.25
N LEU A 58 -18.14 6.38 1.06
CA LEU A 58 -19.16 6.74 2.04
C LEU A 58 -18.81 8.08 2.67
#